data_AF-A0A8B7JBY6-F1
#
_entry.id   AF-A0A8B7JBY6-F1
#
_cell.length_a   1.000
_cell.length_b   1.000
_cell.length_c   1.000
_cell.angle_alpha   90.00
_cell.angle_beta   90.00
_cell.angle_gamma   90.00
#
_symmetry.space_group_name_H-M   'P 1'
#
loop_
_entity.id
_entity.type
_entity.pdbx_description
1 polymer ?
#
loop_
_entity_poly.entity_id
_entity_poly.type
_entity_poly.pdbx_seq_one_letter_code
_entity_poly.pdbx_strand_id
1 'polypeptide(L)'
;MNRNNIELKWVARNKLYSKSGDFIEFECKIGHVQDPASSPFRAQCVEGKLEYPHCKPGKKCTVLESDMAENNIQLQSSLSSTSSYLSREYIYFECRWWHQKTSRPEEFRVQCLDGVFKYPRCDRMWG
;
A
#
# COMPACT_ATOMS: atom_id res chain seq x y z
N MET A 1 19.71 -0.36 3.19
CA MET A 1 18.25 -0.47 3.04
C MET A 1 17.80 -0.61 1.59
N ASN A 2 18.25 0.25 0.64
CA ASN A 2 17.85 0.17 -0.78
C ASN A 2 18.06 -1.20 -1.44
N ARG A 3 19.21 -1.87 -1.22
CA ARG A 3 19.47 -3.21 -1.78
C ARG A 3 18.45 -4.27 -1.37
N ASN A 4 17.81 -4.07 -0.22
CA ASN A 4 16.82 -4.99 0.34
C ASN A 4 15.39 -4.52 0.06
N ASN A 5 15.20 -3.38 -0.62
CA ASN A 5 13.90 -2.75 -0.89
C ASN A 5 13.07 -2.45 0.37
N ILE A 6 13.75 -2.10 1.46
CA ILE A 6 13.15 -1.76 2.75
C ILE A 6 13.36 -0.29 3.11
N GLU A 7 12.57 0.18 4.07
CA GLU A 7 12.68 1.46 4.78
C GLU A 7 12.31 1.28 6.26
N LEU A 8 12.61 2.28 7.09
CA LEU A 8 12.24 2.26 8.51
C LEU A 8 10.75 2.57 8.66
N LYS A 9 10.01 1.71 9.36
CA LYS A 9 8.58 1.91 9.60
C LYS A 9 8.31 3.15 10.48
N TRP A 10 9.22 3.45 11.40
CA TRP A 10 9.19 4.67 12.20
C TRP A 10 10.60 5.23 12.33
N VAL A 11 10.78 6.51 12.00
CA VAL A 11 11.97 7.26 12.41
C VAL A 11 11.65 7.87 13.77
N ALA A 12 12.09 7.23 14.85
CA ALA A 12 12.02 7.86 16.17
C ALA A 12 12.79 9.18 16.10
N ARG A 13 12.05 10.30 16.16
CA ARG A 13 12.47 11.69 15.92
C ARG A 13 13.87 12.00 16.51
N ASN A 14 14.92 11.81 15.71
CA ASN A 14 16.32 12.19 15.99
C ASN A 14 17.28 11.11 16.53
N LYS A 15 16.94 9.82 16.44
CA LYS A 15 17.92 8.75 16.77
C LYS A 15 18.22 7.87 15.55
N LEU A 16 19.29 8.21 14.84
CA LEU A 16 19.82 7.39 13.73
C LEU A 16 20.64 6.18 14.23
N TYR A 17 20.87 6.08 15.55
CA TYR A 17 21.73 5.10 16.19
C TYR A 17 20.92 4.19 17.13
N SER A 18 21.01 2.89 16.88
CA SER A 18 20.40 1.84 17.69
C SER A 18 21.44 1.20 18.59
N LYS A 19 21.19 1.15 19.89
CA LYS A 19 22.05 0.45 20.87
C LYS A 19 21.78 -1.05 20.80
N SER A 20 22.75 -1.86 21.25
CA SER A 20 22.51 -3.28 21.48
C SER A 20 21.30 -3.47 22.40
N GLY A 21 20.36 -4.32 22.01
CA GLY A 21 19.09 -4.53 22.67
C GLY A 21 17.91 -3.77 22.05
N ASP A 22 18.15 -2.70 21.29
CA ASP A 22 17.10 -1.92 20.64
C ASP A 22 16.44 -2.72 19.49
N PHE A 23 15.13 -2.55 19.33
CA PHE A 23 14.37 -3.10 18.21
C PHE A 23 14.17 -2.07 17.11
N ILE A 24 14.35 -2.52 15.86
CA ILE A 24 14.13 -1.72 14.66
C ILE A 24 13.06 -2.41 13.83
N GLU A 25 12.03 -1.65 13.45
CA GLU A 25 10.99 -2.12 12.55
C GLU A 25 11.20 -1.55 11.15
N PHE A 26 11.13 -2.45 10.19
CA PHE A 26 11.24 -2.18 8.77
C PHE A 26 9.88 -2.34 8.09
N GLU A 27 9.76 -1.75 6.92
CA GLU A 27 8.72 -2.05 5.97
C GLU A 27 9.25 -2.06 4.54
N CYS A 28 8.50 -2.67 3.62
CA CYS A 28 8.87 -2.68 2.21
C CYS A 28 8.56 -1.33 1.57
N LYS A 29 9.47 -0.89 0.71
CA LYS A 29 9.23 0.25 -0.17
C LYS A 29 8.05 -0.01 -1.09
N ILE A 30 7.46 1.07 -1.61
CA ILE A 30 6.45 1.02 -2.66
C ILE A 30 6.95 0.14 -3.84
N GLY A 31 6.04 -0.66 -4.38
CA GLY A 31 6.30 -1.66 -5.41
C GLY A 31 6.84 -3.00 -4.92
N HIS A 32 7.06 -3.17 -3.62
CA HIS A 32 7.64 -4.38 -3.04
C HIS A 32 6.79 -4.95 -1.90
N VAL A 33 6.93 -6.26 -1.69
CA VAL A 33 6.21 -7.02 -0.66
C VAL A 33 7.18 -7.89 0.12
N GLN A 34 6.78 -8.29 1.33
CA GLN A 34 7.62 -9.13 2.17
C GLN A 34 7.90 -10.46 1.46
N ASP A 35 9.17 -10.85 1.41
CA ASP A 35 9.54 -12.17 0.94
C ASP A 35 9.34 -13.19 2.07
N PRO A 36 8.59 -14.30 1.86
CA PRO A 36 8.50 -15.36 2.86
C PRO A 36 9.86 -15.95 3.28
N ALA A 37 10.89 -15.85 2.44
CA ALA A 37 12.26 -16.27 2.75
C ALA A 37 13.08 -15.19 3.48
N SER A 38 12.49 -14.03 3.77
CA SER A 38 13.16 -12.93 4.47
C SER A 38 13.28 -13.18 5.97
N SER A 39 14.35 -12.64 6.55
CA SER A 39 14.48 -12.41 7.98
C SER A 39 13.32 -11.54 8.51
N PRO A 40 13.06 -11.53 9.83
CA PRO A 40 11.97 -10.77 10.43
C PRO A 40 12.07 -9.25 10.18
N PHE A 41 10.92 -8.61 9.95
CA PHE A 41 10.84 -7.16 9.75
C PHE A 41 10.98 -6.35 11.05
N ARG A 42 10.94 -7.03 12.20
CA ARG A 42 11.29 -6.47 13.51
C ARG A 42 12.56 -7.16 13.97
N ALA A 43 13.69 -6.47 13.83
CA ALA A 43 15.01 -7.01 14.14
C ALA A 43 15.57 -6.35 15.40
N GLN A 44 16.26 -7.14 16.22
CA GLN A 44 16.98 -6.63 17.39
C GLN A 44 18.44 -6.37 17.02
N CYS A 45 18.98 -5.23 17.44
CA CYS A 45 20.41 -4.97 17.34
C CYS A 45 21.14 -5.81 18.40
N VAL A 46 22.02 -6.71 17.98
CA VAL A 46 22.81 -7.57 18.89
C VAL A 46 24.29 -7.31 18.60
N GLU A 47 25.01 -6.80 19.60
CA GLU A 47 26.44 -6.47 19.48
C GLU A 47 26.77 -5.57 18.28
N GLY A 48 25.89 -4.61 17.97
CA GLY A 48 26.06 -3.71 16.82
C GLY A 48 25.78 -4.35 15.46
N LYS A 49 25.37 -5.62 15.42
CA LYS A 49 24.93 -6.31 14.21
C LYS A 49 23.41 -6.32 14.13
N LEU A 50 22.90 -6.14 12.92
CA LEU A 50 21.48 -6.18 12.61
C LEU A 50 21.29 -6.98 11.34
N GLU A 51 20.46 -8.01 11.43
CA GLU A 51 20.04 -8.77 10.25
C GLU A 51 18.90 -8.00 9.57
N TYR A 52 19.12 -7.64 8.30
CA TYR A 52 18.14 -6.86 7.55
C TYR A 52 17.17 -7.79 6.82
N PRO A 53 15.85 -7.57 6.96
CA PRO A 53 14.87 -8.23 6.09
C PRO A 53 15.09 -7.80 4.64
N HIS A 54 14.46 -8.51 3.69
CA HIS A 54 14.41 -8.12 2.29
C HIS A 54 12.99 -8.26 1.72
N CYS A 55 12.72 -7.48 0.69
CA CYS A 55 11.46 -7.50 -0.03
C CYS A 55 11.69 -7.89 -1.48
N LYS A 56 10.71 -8.61 -2.04
CA LYS A 56 10.65 -8.97 -3.45
C LYS A 56 9.71 -8.02 -4.21
N PRO A 57 9.82 -7.93 -5.55
CA PRO A 57 8.85 -7.19 -6.35
C PRO A 57 7.42 -7.67 -6.09
N GLY A 58 6.51 -6.74 -5.83
CA GLY A 58 5.08 -7.01 -5.69
C GLY A 58 4.36 -6.97 -7.03
N LYS A 59 3.20 -7.61 -7.09
CA LYS A 59 2.30 -7.51 -8.24
C LYS A 59 1.65 -6.13 -8.26
N LYS A 60 1.45 -5.62 -9.47
CA LYS A 60 0.71 -4.36 -9.71
C LYS A 60 -0.79 -4.64 -9.67
N CYS A 61 -1.55 -3.67 -9.21
CA CYS A 61 -3.00 -3.64 -9.37
C CYS A 61 -3.33 -3.00 -10.71
N THR A 62 -4.34 -3.52 -11.39
CA THR A 62 -4.91 -2.91 -12.59
C THR A 62 -6.36 -2.56 -12.31
N VAL A 63 -6.72 -1.30 -12.57
CA VAL A 63 -8.07 -0.79 -12.40
C VAL A 63 -8.76 -0.78 -13.76
N LEU A 64 -9.83 -1.55 -13.90
CA LEU A 64 -10.58 -1.62 -15.15
C LEU A 64 -11.75 -0.65 -15.15
N GLU A 65 -12.00 0.00 -16.29
CA GLU A 65 -13.15 0.87 -16.49
C GLU A 65 -14.46 0.11 -16.36
N SER A 66 -14.50 -1.17 -16.80
CA SER A 66 -15.67 -2.05 -16.64
C SER A 66 -16.05 -2.24 -15.17
N ASP A 67 -15.08 -2.59 -14.33
CA ASP A 67 -15.32 -2.84 -12.90
C ASP A 67 -15.74 -1.56 -12.19
N MET A 68 -15.16 -0.41 -12.58
CA MET A 68 -15.58 0.89 -12.06
C MET A 68 -17.01 1.27 -12.49
N ALA A 69 -17.37 0.98 -13.74
CA ALA A 69 -18.71 1.22 -14.24
C ALA A 69 -19.76 0.37 -13.52
N GLU A 70 -19.48 -0.91 -13.28
CA GLU A 70 -20.34 -1.83 -12.53
C GLU A 70 -20.61 -1.36 -11.09
N ASN A 71 -19.62 -0.68 -10.49
CA ASN A 71 -19.70 -0.16 -9.12
C ASN A 71 -20.16 1.30 -9.04
N ASN A 72 -20.50 1.94 -10.17
CA ASN A 72 -20.88 3.35 -10.30
C ASN A 72 -19.85 4.35 -9.75
N ILE A 73 -18.56 4.04 -9.93
CA ILE A 73 -17.43 4.83 -9.45
C ILE A 73 -16.54 5.29 -10.60
N GLN A 74 -15.62 6.20 -10.29
CA GLN A 74 -14.54 6.65 -11.15
C GLN A 74 -13.30 6.97 -10.31
N LEU A 75 -12.15 7.11 -10.96
CA LEU A 75 -10.94 7.62 -10.30
C LEU A 75 -11.12 9.10 -9.96
N GLN A 76 -10.67 9.52 -8.78
CA GLN A 76 -10.75 10.91 -8.34
C GLN A 76 -9.86 11.86 -9.17
N SER A 77 -8.81 11.35 -9.82
CA SER A 77 -7.90 12.16 -10.65
C SER A 77 -7.80 11.62 -12.08
N SER A 78 -8.08 12.49 -13.05
CA SER A 78 -7.92 12.22 -14.49
C SER A 78 -6.46 12.13 -14.95
N LEU A 79 -5.51 12.60 -14.11
CA LEU A 79 -4.06 12.49 -14.38
C LEU A 79 -3.51 11.09 -14.13
N SER A 80 -4.33 10.17 -13.59
CA SER A 80 -3.97 8.75 -13.45
C SER A 80 -4.10 8.02 -14.79
N SER A 81 -3.49 8.58 -15.84
CA SER A 81 -3.52 8.10 -17.24
C SER A 81 -3.02 6.66 -17.41
N THR A 82 -2.47 6.06 -16.37
CA THR A 82 -2.21 4.62 -16.27
C THR A 82 -3.16 4.00 -15.25
N SER A 83 -3.91 3.00 -15.70
CA SER A 83 -4.78 2.15 -14.88
C SER A 83 -4.00 1.15 -14.01
N SER A 84 -2.68 1.34 -13.83
CA SER A 84 -1.80 0.40 -13.15
C SER A 84 -1.11 1.06 -11.96
N TYR A 85 -1.23 0.43 -10.79
CA TYR A 85 -0.69 0.90 -9.52
C TYR A 85 0.28 -0.15 -8.96
N LEU A 86 1.42 0.30 -8.44
CA LEU A 86 2.38 -0.52 -7.72
C LEU A 86 1.80 -0.99 -6.38
N SER A 87 2.24 -2.15 -5.89
CA SER A 87 1.93 -2.59 -4.53
C SER A 87 2.32 -1.51 -3.52
N ARG A 88 1.48 -1.28 -2.52
CA ARG A 88 1.51 -0.19 -1.53
C ARG A 88 1.14 1.21 -2.01
N GLU A 89 0.87 1.43 -3.29
CA GLU A 89 0.27 2.71 -3.75
C GLU A 89 -1.21 2.82 -3.36
N TYR A 90 -1.66 4.05 -3.18
CA TYR A 90 -3.06 4.36 -2.90
C TYR A 90 -3.83 4.68 -4.18
N ILE A 91 -5.02 4.10 -4.26
CA ILE A 91 -6.00 4.33 -5.32
C ILE A 91 -7.17 5.10 -4.71
N TYR A 92 -7.55 6.20 -5.35
CA TYR A 92 -8.58 7.10 -4.88
C TYR A 92 -9.78 7.02 -5.82
N PHE A 93 -10.89 6.54 -5.29
CA PHE A 93 -12.16 6.43 -6.00
C PHE A 93 -13.14 7.50 -5.52
N GLU A 94 -14.06 7.86 -6.39
CA GLU A 94 -15.23 8.65 -6.06
C GLU A 94 -16.46 8.13 -6.81
N CYS A 95 -17.65 8.47 -6.32
CA CYS A 95 -18.88 8.11 -7.02
C CYS A 95 -19.00 8.90 -8.32
N ARG A 96 -19.59 8.29 -9.33
CA ARG A 96 -20.06 9.03 -10.50
C ARG A 96 -21.19 9.99 -10.09
N TRP A 97 -21.45 10.98 -10.95
CA TRP A 97 -22.58 11.88 -10.82
C TRP A 97 -23.88 11.10 -10.53
N TRP A 98 -24.73 11.66 -9.66
CA TRP A 98 -26.02 11.08 -9.24
C TRP A 98 -25.97 9.77 -8.44
N HIS A 99 -24.79 9.37 -7.96
CA HIS A 99 -24.61 8.22 -7.07
C HIS A 99 -24.06 8.65 -5.72
N GLN A 100 -24.40 7.90 -4.68
CA GLN A 100 -23.95 8.14 -3.31
C GLN A 100 -23.17 6.94 -2.77
N LYS A 101 -22.29 7.19 -1.81
CA LYS A 101 -21.44 6.16 -1.20
C LYS A 101 -22.30 5.19 -0.40
N THR A 102 -22.24 3.91 -0.76
CA THR A 102 -22.86 2.82 0.03
C THR A 102 -21.80 2.03 0.80
N SER A 103 -20.61 1.87 0.21
CA SER A 103 -19.42 1.35 0.89
C SER A 103 -18.92 2.29 1.98
N ARG A 104 -18.10 1.74 2.89
CA ARG A 104 -17.46 2.53 3.94
C ARG A 104 -16.51 3.59 3.35
N PRO A 105 -16.36 4.77 3.98
CA PRO A 105 -15.47 5.82 3.47
C PRO A 105 -14.03 5.37 3.23
N GLU A 106 -13.51 4.42 4.02
CA GLU A 106 -12.15 3.89 3.87
C GLU A 106 -11.96 3.10 2.56
N GLU A 107 -13.04 2.53 2.00
CA GLU A 107 -13.01 1.78 0.75
C GLU A 107 -12.87 2.69 -0.49
N PHE A 108 -12.99 4.01 -0.33
CA PHE A 108 -12.73 4.98 -1.41
C PHE A 108 -11.25 5.42 -1.48
N ARG A 109 -10.43 5.01 -0.50
CA ARG A 109 -8.98 5.20 -0.49
C ARG A 109 -8.32 3.86 -0.13
N VAL A 110 -8.15 3.02 -1.14
CA VAL A 110 -7.61 1.67 -0.96
C VAL A 110 -6.14 1.62 -1.30
N GLN A 111 -5.42 0.73 -0.64
CA GLN A 111 -4.03 0.43 -0.97
C GLN A 111 -3.99 -0.80 -1.88
N CYS A 112 -3.16 -0.76 -2.94
CA CYS A 112 -2.87 -1.95 -3.72
C CYS A 112 -2.04 -2.93 -2.88
N LEU A 113 -2.55 -4.14 -2.63
CA LEU A 113 -1.85 -5.15 -1.84
C LEU A 113 -1.50 -6.34 -2.73
N ASP A 114 -0.29 -6.34 -3.28
CA ASP A 114 0.23 -7.42 -4.13
C ASP A 114 -0.74 -7.81 -5.26
N GLY A 115 -1.24 -6.81 -5.99
CA GLY A 115 -2.19 -7.01 -7.10
C GLY A 115 -3.65 -7.17 -6.66
N VAL A 116 -3.94 -7.07 -5.37
CA VAL A 116 -5.29 -7.20 -4.81
C VAL A 116 -5.74 -5.89 -4.18
N PHE A 117 -6.96 -5.48 -4.49
CA PHE A 117 -7.70 -4.42 -3.81
C PHE A 117 -9.19 -4.71 -3.94
N LYS A 118 -10.04 -3.98 -3.21
CA LYS A 118 -11.49 -4.05 -3.36
C LYS A 118 -12.01 -2.73 -3.90
N TYR A 119 -12.97 -2.82 -4.80
CA TYR A 119 -13.72 -1.66 -5.26
C TYR A 119 -14.77 -1.24 -4.23
N PRO A 120 -14.91 0.07 -3.96
CA PRO A 120 -16.08 0.57 -3.25
C PRO A 120 -17.31 0.53 -4.15
N ARG A 121 -18.50 0.62 -3.55
CA ARG A 121 -19.77 0.70 -4.26
C ARG A 121 -20.48 2.02 -4.02
N CYS A 122 -21.09 2.55 -5.08
CA CYS A 122 -22.09 3.61 -5.00
C CYS A 122 -23.41 3.15 -5.60
N ASP A 123 -24.52 3.59 -5.01
CA ASP A 123 -25.87 3.36 -5.55
C ASP A 123 -26.50 4.69 -5.98
N ARG A 124 -27.54 4.63 -6.81
CA ARG A 124 -28.27 5.81 -7.27
C ARG A 124 -28.90 6.52 -6.07
N MET A 125 -28.86 7.85 -6.09
CA MET A 125 -29.52 8.67 -5.07
C MET A 125 -31.05 8.52 -5.06
N TRP A 126 -31.63 8.11 -6.19
CA TRP A 126 -33.06 7.91 -6.39
C TRP A 126 -33.27 6.53 -7.02
N GLY A 127 -33.54 5.54 -6.19
CA GLY A 127 -33.76 4.14 -6.56
C GLY A 127 -34.59 3.43 -5.50
#